data_AF-G1CW52-F1
#
_entry.id   AF-G1CW52-F1
#
_cell.length_a   1.000
_cell.length_b   1.000
_cell.length_c   1.000
_cell.angle_alpha   90.00
_cell.angle_beta   90.00
_cell.angle_gamma   90.00
#
_symmetry.space_group_name_H-M   'P 1'
#
loop_
_entity.id
_entity.type
_entity.pdbx_description
1 polymer ?
#
loop_
_entity_poly.entity_id
_entity_poly.type
_entity_poly.pdbx_seq_one_letter_code
_entity_poly.pdbx_strand_id
1 'polypeptide(L)'
;AAVRAVARMGFYVGCKVFFIREGYQGMVDGGDNIIEATWASVSGIMQQGGTVIGSARCSEFRERGGRIKAAYNLIQFNITNLVVIGGDGSLTGANKFRQEWQSLLQELLENGHINKERMESCKHLNVVGMVGSIDNDFCGTDMTIGTDTALHRIIDAVDAISTTATSHQRCFILEVMGRHCGRANSTV
;
A
#
# COMPACT_ATOMS: atom_id res chain seq x y z
N ALA A 1 8.69 1.83 -7.66
CA ALA A 1 8.13 2.53 -8.86
C ALA A 1 6.82 3.28 -8.59
N ALA A 2 5.74 2.64 -8.12
CA ALA A 2 4.41 3.26 -7.96
C ALA A 2 4.41 4.53 -7.08
N VAL A 3 5.02 4.48 -5.89
CA VAL A 3 5.18 5.64 -4.98
C VAL A 3 5.81 6.85 -5.69
N ARG A 4 6.84 6.60 -6.53
CA ARG A 4 7.50 7.66 -7.31
C ARG A 4 6.54 8.29 -8.31
N ALA A 5 5.75 7.49 -9.02
CA ALA A 5 4.81 7.99 -10.03
C ALA A 5 3.74 8.89 -9.40
N VAL A 6 3.14 8.43 -8.30
CA VAL A 6 2.13 9.19 -7.54
C VAL A 6 2.71 10.52 -7.06
N ALA A 7 3.88 10.48 -6.42
CA ALA A 7 4.50 11.69 -5.89
C ALA A 7 4.91 12.68 -6.99
N ARG A 8 5.55 12.20 -8.06
CA ARG A 8 5.95 13.03 -9.21
C ARG A 8 4.74 13.69 -9.87
N MET A 9 3.65 12.94 -10.06
CA MET A 9 2.43 13.48 -10.64
C MET A 9 1.78 14.51 -9.70
N GLY A 10 1.74 14.22 -8.40
CA GLY A 10 1.27 15.16 -7.39
C GLY A 10 2.03 16.48 -7.42
N PHE A 11 3.36 16.44 -7.46
CA PHE A 11 4.19 17.64 -7.60
C PHE A 11 3.92 18.40 -8.90
N TYR A 12 3.76 17.67 -10.01
CA TYR A 12 3.49 18.26 -11.33
C TYR A 12 2.16 19.04 -11.36
N VAL A 13 1.12 18.54 -10.69
CA VAL A 13 -0.18 19.23 -10.60
C VAL A 13 -0.24 20.28 -9.49
N GLY A 14 0.86 20.53 -8.78
CA GLY A 14 0.95 21.51 -7.70
C GLY A 14 0.39 21.03 -6.36
N CYS A 15 0.17 19.72 -6.17
CA CYS A 15 -0.24 19.17 -4.88
C CYS A 15 0.96 19.01 -3.93
N LYS A 16 0.70 19.19 -2.63
CA LYS A 16 1.60 18.68 -1.58
C LYS A 16 1.40 17.18 -1.43
N VAL A 17 2.49 16.46 -1.31
CA VAL A 17 2.48 15.00 -1.20
C VAL A 17 3.13 14.63 0.12
N PHE A 18 2.51 13.71 0.86
CA PHE A 18 3.05 13.17 2.11
C PHE A 18 3.27 11.67 1.97
N PHE A 19 4.36 11.19 2.56
CA PHE A 19 4.60 9.77 2.78
C PHE A 19 4.05 9.37 4.13
N ILE A 20 3.38 8.22 4.16
CA ILE A 20 2.96 7.55 5.38
C ILE A 20 3.83 6.30 5.50
N ARG A 21 4.73 6.30 6.49
CA ARG A 21 5.65 5.19 6.72
C ARG A 21 4.94 4.00 7.35
N GLU A 22 5.46 2.80 7.11
CA GLU A 22 4.96 1.55 7.70
C GLU A 22 3.45 1.29 7.45
N GLY A 23 2.91 1.84 6.37
CA GLY A 23 1.51 1.64 5.96
C GLY A 23 0.51 2.17 6.98
N TYR A 24 -0.52 1.37 7.29
CA TYR A 24 -1.56 1.79 8.25
C TYR A 24 -1.03 1.99 9.66
N GLN A 25 0.06 1.31 10.04
CA GLN A 25 0.64 1.47 11.37
C GLN A 25 1.14 2.91 11.56
N GLY A 26 1.97 3.42 10.65
CA GLY A 26 2.43 4.81 10.74
C GLY A 26 1.31 5.84 10.54
N MET A 27 0.22 5.47 9.86
CA MET A 27 -0.98 6.32 9.81
C MET A 27 -1.65 6.46 11.18
N VAL A 28 -1.74 5.36 11.94
CA VAL A 28 -2.28 5.33 13.31
C VAL A 28 -1.34 6.01 14.30
N ASP A 29 -0.03 5.77 14.17
CA ASP A 29 0.99 6.34 15.05
C ASP A 29 1.14 7.86 14.83
N GLY A 30 1.00 8.32 13.58
CA GLY A 30 1.13 9.72 13.22
C GLY A 30 2.55 10.26 13.42
N GLY A 31 2.65 11.58 13.67
CA GLY A 31 3.92 12.26 13.95
C GLY A 31 4.94 12.08 12.81
N ASP A 32 6.14 11.62 13.17
CA ASP A 32 7.27 11.43 12.25
C ASP A 32 7.04 10.35 11.18
N ASN A 33 5.93 9.60 11.27
CA ASN A 33 5.55 8.67 10.23
C ASN A 33 4.85 9.35 9.04
N ILE A 34 4.37 10.58 9.19
CA ILE A 34 3.75 11.37 8.12
C ILE A 34 4.71 12.50 7.72
N ILE A 35 5.41 12.30 6.60
CA ILE A 35 6.52 13.16 6.18
C ILE A 35 6.19 13.80 4.85
N GLU A 36 6.34 15.12 4.72
CA GLU A 36 6.20 15.79 3.42
C GLU A 36 7.27 15.29 2.45
N ALA A 37 6.84 14.81 1.28
CA ALA A 37 7.71 14.33 0.24
C ALA A 37 8.24 15.50 -0.60
N THR A 38 9.46 15.34 -1.10
CA THR A 38 10.10 16.34 -1.98
C THR A 38 10.45 15.71 -3.32
N TRP A 39 10.79 16.55 -4.30
CA TRP A 39 11.28 16.07 -5.59
C TRP A 39 12.54 15.18 -5.43
N ALA A 40 13.37 15.45 -4.43
CA ALA A 40 14.56 14.66 -4.14
C ALA A 40 14.22 13.31 -3.49
N SER A 41 13.24 13.25 -2.59
CA SER A 41 12.93 12.04 -1.81
C SER A 41 12.44 10.85 -2.64
N VAL A 42 11.99 11.10 -3.87
CA VAL A 42 11.51 10.07 -4.83
C VAL A 42 12.52 9.79 -5.96
N SER A 43 13.73 10.31 -5.85
CA SER A 43 14.80 10.06 -6.82
C SER A 43 15.54 8.76 -6.47
N GLY A 44 15.98 8.00 -7.48
CA GLY A 44 16.70 6.72 -7.27
C GLY A 44 15.85 5.52 -6.83
N ILE A 45 14.62 5.71 -6.35
CA ILE A 45 13.76 4.62 -5.84
C ILE A 45 13.09 3.76 -6.92
N MET A 46 13.41 3.95 -8.20
CA MET A 46 12.80 3.19 -9.30
C MET A 46 13.34 1.76 -9.36
N GLN A 47 14.64 1.59 -9.13
CA GLN A 47 15.34 0.31 -9.20
C GLN A 47 15.32 -0.47 -7.87
N GLN A 48 14.77 0.13 -6.81
CA GLN A 48 14.72 -0.50 -5.49
C GLN A 48 13.51 -1.44 -5.41
N GLY A 49 13.77 -2.70 -5.03
CA GLY A 49 12.73 -3.67 -4.70
C GLY A 49 12.05 -3.34 -3.36
N GLY A 50 10.83 -3.84 -3.18
CA GLY A 50 10.03 -3.58 -1.99
C GLY A 50 9.50 -2.14 -1.92
N THR A 51 9.24 -1.67 -0.70
CA THR A 51 8.63 -0.37 -0.45
C THR A 51 9.56 0.51 0.36
N VAL A 52 10.04 1.61 -0.24
CA VAL A 52 10.97 2.57 0.39
C VAL A 52 10.38 3.31 1.60
N ILE A 53 9.06 3.33 1.72
CA ILE A 53 8.33 3.90 2.86
C ILE A 53 7.95 2.84 3.90
N GLY A 54 8.36 1.58 3.72
CA GLY A 54 8.00 0.47 4.61
C GLY A 54 6.57 -0.03 4.40
N SER A 55 6.27 -1.16 5.04
CA SER A 55 4.94 -1.77 5.02
C SER A 55 4.77 -2.65 6.26
N ALA A 56 3.92 -2.23 7.20
CA ALA A 56 3.62 -3.01 8.39
C ALA A 56 2.16 -3.46 8.40
N ARG A 57 1.92 -4.65 8.95
CA ARG A 57 0.56 -5.08 9.33
C ARG A 57 0.13 -4.25 10.53
N CYS A 58 -1.11 -3.76 10.50
CA CYS A 58 -1.66 -2.96 11.60
C CYS A 58 -2.95 -3.62 12.10
N SER A 59 -2.93 -4.16 13.33
CA SER A 59 -4.13 -4.68 13.98
C SER A 59 -5.03 -3.56 14.49
N GLU A 60 -4.44 -2.47 15.02
CA GLU A 60 -5.19 -1.32 15.53
C GLU A 60 -6.11 -0.71 14.48
N PHE A 61 -5.69 -0.65 13.21
CA PHE A 61 -6.51 -0.10 12.13
C PHE A 61 -7.76 -0.95 11.80
N ARG A 62 -7.78 -2.23 12.22
CA ARG A 62 -8.99 -3.07 12.13
C ARG A 62 -10.06 -2.65 13.13
N GLU A 63 -9.64 -2.03 14.23
CA GLU A 63 -10.51 -1.50 15.26
C GLU A 63 -10.91 -0.05 14.97
N ARG A 64 -12.11 0.35 15.42
CA ARG A 64 -12.61 1.72 15.21
C ARG A 64 -11.69 2.75 15.89
N GLY A 65 -11.18 2.45 17.09
CA GLY A 65 -10.27 3.34 17.82
C GLY A 65 -8.98 3.65 17.05
N GLY A 66 -8.38 2.66 16.37
CA GLY A 66 -7.21 2.92 15.52
C GLY A 66 -7.56 3.76 14.30
N ARG A 67 -8.73 3.56 13.69
CA ARG A 67 -9.20 4.40 12.57
C ARG A 67 -9.46 5.84 13.01
N ILE A 68 -9.98 6.07 14.22
CA ILE A 68 -10.15 7.42 14.79
C ILE A 68 -8.79 8.11 14.94
N LYS A 69 -7.79 7.44 15.53
CA LYS A 69 -6.40 7.96 15.63
C LYS A 69 -5.83 8.30 14.25
N ALA A 70 -5.98 7.40 13.28
CA ALA A 70 -5.50 7.61 11.93
C ALA A 70 -6.18 8.81 11.25
N ALA A 71 -7.50 8.95 11.38
CA ALA A 71 -8.24 10.09 10.85
C ALA A 71 -7.77 11.40 11.48
N TYR A 72 -7.61 11.42 12.81
CA TYR A 72 -7.07 12.57 13.53
C TYR A 72 -5.71 13.00 12.98
N ASN A 73 -4.78 12.06 12.79
CA ASN A 73 -3.44 12.34 12.28
C ASN A 73 -3.47 12.93 10.87
N LEU A 74 -4.31 12.39 9.96
CA LEU A 74 -4.45 12.94 8.60
C LEU A 74 -5.00 14.38 8.61
N ILE A 75 -5.97 14.66 9.50
CA ILE A 75 -6.57 16.00 9.63
C ILE A 75 -5.56 17.03 10.12
N GLN A 76 -4.60 16.65 10.98
CA GLN A 76 -3.54 17.57 11.42
C GLN A 76 -2.73 18.14 10.26
N PHE A 77 -2.55 17.36 9.18
CA PHE A 77 -1.86 17.76 7.96
C PHE A 77 -2.81 18.20 6.84
N ASN A 78 -4.12 18.31 7.13
CA ASN A 78 -5.17 18.63 6.14
C ASN A 78 -5.16 17.66 4.93
N ILE A 79 -4.87 16.38 5.19
CA ILE A 79 -4.82 15.33 4.15
C ILE A 79 -6.22 14.75 3.96
N THR A 80 -6.81 15.00 2.78
CA THR A 80 -8.13 14.50 2.37
C THR A 80 -8.08 13.59 1.15
N ASN A 81 -6.89 13.37 0.60
CA ASN A 81 -6.68 12.52 -0.56
C ASN A 81 -5.65 11.44 -0.19
N LEU A 82 -6.06 10.19 -0.26
CA LEU A 82 -5.26 9.04 0.13
C LEU A 82 -5.06 8.10 -1.07
N VAL A 83 -3.80 7.81 -1.37
CA VAL A 83 -3.44 6.79 -2.35
C VAL A 83 -2.90 5.57 -1.61
N VAL A 84 -3.60 4.44 -1.70
CA VAL A 84 -3.23 3.20 -1.02
C VAL A 84 -2.67 2.22 -2.04
N ILE A 85 -1.41 1.81 -1.84
CA ILE A 85 -0.73 0.82 -2.68
C ILE A 85 -0.58 -0.46 -1.86
N GLY A 86 -1.23 -1.55 -2.27
CA GLY A 86 -1.16 -2.82 -1.54
C GLY A 86 -2.06 -3.89 -2.13
N GLY A 87 -2.18 -5.02 -1.42
CA GLY A 87 -3.05 -6.13 -1.81
C GLY A 87 -4.51 -5.94 -1.35
N ASP A 88 -5.32 -6.96 -1.57
CA ASP A 88 -6.77 -6.96 -1.29
C ASP A 88 -7.13 -6.45 0.11
N GLY A 89 -6.51 -7.01 1.16
CA GLY A 89 -6.79 -6.60 2.54
C GLY A 89 -6.52 -5.12 2.81
N SER A 90 -5.50 -4.53 2.15
CA SER A 90 -5.20 -3.10 2.28
C SER A 90 -6.27 -2.24 1.61
N LEU A 91 -6.71 -2.64 0.41
CA LEU A 91 -7.73 -1.91 -0.37
C LEU A 91 -9.11 -2.01 0.28
N THR A 92 -9.46 -3.17 0.82
CA THR A 92 -10.66 -3.38 1.62
C THR A 92 -10.68 -2.48 2.86
N GLY A 93 -9.55 -2.39 3.59
CA GLY A 93 -9.39 -1.48 4.71
C GLY A 93 -9.57 -0.01 4.32
N ALA A 94 -9.04 0.39 3.16
CA ALA A 94 -9.16 1.75 2.63
C ALA A 94 -10.61 2.11 2.30
N ASN A 95 -11.34 1.18 1.68
CA ASN A 95 -12.76 1.35 1.34
C ASN A 95 -13.61 1.50 2.62
N LYS A 96 -13.40 0.65 3.62
CA LYS A 96 -14.07 0.76 4.91
C LYS A 96 -13.79 2.10 5.59
N PHE A 97 -12.53 2.53 5.59
CA PHE A 97 -12.12 3.80 6.17
C PHE A 97 -12.80 5.00 5.50
N ARG A 98 -12.90 5.00 4.16
CA ARG A 98 -13.64 6.01 3.41
C ARG A 98 -15.12 6.04 3.75
N GLN A 99 -15.76 4.87 3.86
CA GLN A 99 -17.19 4.78 4.19
C GLN A 99 -17.48 5.29 5.60
N GLU A 100 -16.59 5.00 6.56
CA GLU A 100 -16.74 5.42 7.95
C GLU A 100 -16.30 6.86 8.21
N TRP A 101 -15.62 7.53 7.26
CA TRP A 101 -14.95 8.82 7.44
C TRP A 101 -15.81 9.89 8.14
N GLN A 102 -17.05 10.09 7.68
CA GLN A 102 -17.94 11.10 8.28
C GLN A 102 -18.27 10.80 9.74
N SER A 103 -18.49 9.53 10.09
CA SER A 103 -18.74 9.14 11.47
C SER A 103 -17.51 9.31 12.36
N LEU A 104 -16.31 9.05 11.82
CA LEU A 104 -15.05 9.27 12.54
C LEU A 104 -14.82 10.76 12.83
N LEU A 105 -15.12 11.63 11.86
CA LEU A 105 -15.06 13.08 12.04
C LEU A 105 -16.03 13.57 13.12
N GLN A 106 -17.25 13.04 13.14
CA GLN A 106 -18.23 13.40 14.15
C GLN A 106 -17.75 13.03 15.55
N GLU A 107 -17.23 11.82 15.75
CA GLU A 107 -16.67 11.39 17.04
C GLU A 107 -15.47 12.24 17.44
N LEU A 108 -14.61 12.64 16.50
CA LEU A 108 -13.49 13.53 16.79
C LEU A 108 -13.94 14.94 17.21
N LEU A 109 -15.05 15.43 16.64
CA LEU A 109 -15.65 16.71 17.03
C LEU A 109 -16.29 16.61 18.43
N GLU A 110 -17.05 15.55 18.69
CA GLU A 110 -17.73 15.32 19.98
C GLU A 110 -16.73 15.17 21.13
N ASN A 111 -15.59 14.51 20.88
CA ASN A 111 -14.49 14.37 21.85
C ASN A 111 -13.61 15.63 21.96
N GLY A 112 -13.90 16.69 21.18
CA GLY A 112 -13.17 17.96 21.22
C GLY A 112 -11.75 17.91 20.63
N HIS A 113 -11.41 16.85 19.87
CA HIS A 113 -10.10 16.73 19.22
C HIS A 113 -9.95 17.62 17.99
N ILE A 114 -11.07 17.94 17.31
CA ILE A 114 -11.09 18.83 16.15
C ILE A 114 -12.16 19.92 16.32
N ASN A 115 -11.99 21.04 15.62
CA ASN A 115 -13.00 22.10 15.55
C ASN A 115 -13.90 21.95 14.31
N LYS A 116 -15.01 22.69 14.26
CA LYS A 116 -15.94 22.67 13.11
C LYS A 116 -15.27 23.10 11.80
N GLU A 117 -14.32 24.03 11.86
CA GLU A 117 -13.58 24.50 10.69
C GLU A 117 -12.76 23.37 10.03
N ARG A 118 -11.98 22.61 10.82
CA ARG A 118 -11.24 21.45 10.32
C ARG A 118 -12.15 20.33 9.84
N MET A 119 -13.29 20.14 10.49
CA MET A 119 -14.28 19.16 10.04
C MET A 119 -14.80 19.52 8.64
N GLU A 120 -15.11 20.79 8.38
CA GLU A 120 -15.56 21.22 7.05
C GLU A 120 -14.45 21.16 6.01
N SER A 121 -13.21 21.52 6.35
CA SER A 121 -12.07 21.40 5.41
C SER A 121 -11.77 19.95 5.02
N CYS A 122 -12.01 19.01 5.94
CA CYS A 122 -11.73 17.59 5.76
C CYS A 122 -12.98 16.73 5.57
N LYS A 123 -14.12 17.31 5.19
CA LYS A 123 -15.43 16.65 5.16
C LYS A 123 -15.49 15.37 4.30
N HIS A 124 -14.65 15.29 3.26
CA HIS A 124 -14.60 14.17 2.34
C HIS A 124 -13.20 13.58 2.29
N LEU A 125 -13.13 12.25 2.26
CA LEU A 125 -11.90 11.50 2.00
C LEU A 125 -11.98 10.88 0.61
N ASN A 126 -11.08 11.32 -0.27
CA ASN A 126 -10.88 10.71 -1.58
C ASN A 126 -9.86 9.58 -1.44
N VAL A 127 -10.22 8.38 -1.86
CA VAL A 127 -9.34 7.21 -1.78
C VAL A 127 -9.15 6.63 -3.17
N VAL A 128 -7.89 6.44 -3.55
CA VAL A 128 -7.48 5.74 -4.78
C VAL A 128 -6.64 4.53 -4.39
N GLY A 129 -7.00 3.36 -4.91
CA GLY A 129 -6.28 2.10 -4.69
C GLY A 129 -5.41 1.73 -5.88
N MET A 130 -4.20 1.25 -5.61
CA MET A 130 -3.35 0.57 -6.60
C MET A 130 -3.00 -0.82 -6.08
N VAL A 131 -3.18 -1.83 -6.92
CA VAL A 131 -2.95 -3.22 -6.51
C VAL A 131 -1.46 -3.58 -6.61
N GLY A 132 -0.82 -3.75 -5.45
CA GLY A 132 0.53 -4.27 -5.30
C GLY A 132 0.49 -5.66 -4.69
N SER A 133 0.69 -6.69 -5.51
CA SER A 133 0.66 -8.11 -5.12
C SER A 133 1.51 -8.91 -6.10
N ILE A 134 2.21 -9.93 -5.59
CA ILE A 134 2.91 -10.93 -6.43
C ILE A 134 1.97 -12.07 -6.83
N ASP A 135 0.85 -12.24 -6.11
CA ASP A 135 -0.06 -13.37 -6.26
C ASP A 135 -1.06 -13.17 -7.42
N ASN A 136 -1.13 -11.96 -8.01
CA ASN A 136 -2.15 -11.55 -8.99
C ASN A 136 -3.58 -11.93 -8.57
N ASP A 137 -3.89 -11.67 -7.30
CA ASP A 137 -5.06 -12.18 -6.57
C ASP A 137 -6.23 -11.20 -6.49
N PHE A 138 -6.16 -10.07 -7.19
CA PHE A 138 -7.21 -9.05 -7.17
C PHE A 138 -8.10 -9.12 -8.40
N CYS A 139 -9.40 -9.37 -8.20
CA CYS A 139 -10.38 -9.40 -9.27
C CYS A 139 -10.60 -7.99 -9.85
N GLY A 140 -10.73 -7.90 -11.18
CA GLY A 140 -10.89 -6.63 -11.89
C GLY A 140 -9.59 -6.00 -12.40
N THR A 141 -8.43 -6.60 -12.13
CA THR A 141 -7.16 -6.26 -12.79
C THR A 141 -6.57 -7.47 -13.49
N ASP A 142 -6.10 -7.31 -14.73
CA ASP A 142 -5.45 -8.40 -15.47
C ASP A 142 -4.09 -8.79 -14.86
N MET A 143 -3.37 -7.79 -14.34
CA MET A 143 -2.04 -7.93 -13.74
C MET A 143 -1.86 -6.98 -12.55
N THR A 144 -1.32 -7.49 -11.45
CA THR A 144 -0.92 -6.71 -10.27
C THR A 144 0.54 -6.31 -10.31
N ILE A 145 0.88 -5.20 -9.64
CA ILE A 145 2.27 -4.73 -9.55
C ILE A 145 3.08 -5.72 -8.70
N GLY A 146 4.10 -6.31 -9.31
CA GLY A 146 5.01 -7.26 -8.67
C GLY A 146 4.97 -8.68 -9.23
N THR A 147 3.90 -9.05 -9.93
CA THR A 147 3.70 -10.42 -10.48
C THR A 147 4.79 -10.81 -11.48
N ASP A 148 5.07 -9.97 -12.47
CA ASP A 148 6.11 -10.23 -13.47
C ASP A 148 7.50 -10.35 -12.84
N THR A 149 7.80 -9.50 -11.86
CA THR A 149 9.07 -9.57 -11.10
C THR A 149 9.18 -10.87 -10.30
N ALA A 150 8.09 -11.33 -9.68
CA ALA A 150 8.07 -12.60 -8.96
C ALA A 150 8.23 -13.79 -9.90
N LEU A 151 7.56 -13.78 -11.05
CA LEU A 151 7.69 -14.81 -12.08
C LEU A 151 9.13 -14.90 -12.61
N HIS A 152 9.77 -13.77 -12.87
CA HIS A 152 11.16 -13.73 -13.30
C HIS A 152 12.10 -14.39 -12.28
N ARG A 153 11.87 -14.15 -10.97
CA ARG A 153 12.63 -14.82 -9.90
C ARG A 153 12.38 -16.32 -9.82
N ILE A 154 11.17 -16.79 -10.11
CA ILE A 154 10.85 -18.21 -10.19
C ILE A 154 11.60 -18.85 -11.36
N ILE A 155 11.58 -18.21 -12.54
CA ILE A 155 12.29 -18.69 -13.74
C ILE A 155 13.80 -18.78 -13.47
N ASP A 156 14.40 -17.73 -12.88
CA ASP A 156 15.82 -17.74 -12.52
C ASP A 156 16.19 -18.95 -11.63
N ALA A 157 15.32 -19.29 -10.67
CA ALA A 157 15.53 -20.44 -9.77
C ALA A 157 15.37 -21.78 -10.50
N VAL A 158 14.39 -21.91 -11.40
CA VAL A 158 14.18 -23.10 -12.22
C VAL A 158 15.37 -23.32 -13.15
N ASP A 159 15.85 -22.28 -13.83
CA ASP A 159 16.99 -22.35 -14.74
C ASP A 159 18.28 -22.77 -14.01
N ALA A 160 18.49 -22.25 -12.79
CA ALA A 160 19.62 -22.64 -11.95
C ALA A 160 19.62 -24.13 -11.59
N ILE A 161 18.44 -24.73 -11.37
CA ILE A 161 18.31 -26.14 -10.96
C ILE A 161 18.27 -27.09 -12.17
N SER A 162 17.74 -26.63 -13.31
CA SER A 162 17.53 -27.43 -14.52
C SER A 162 18.79 -28.16 -15.00
N THR A 163 19.92 -27.45 -15.06
CA THR A 163 21.21 -28.03 -15.49
C THR A 163 21.67 -29.19 -14.59
N THR A 164 21.39 -29.12 -13.29
CA THR A 164 21.73 -30.17 -12.31
C THR A 164 20.75 -31.35 -12.37
N ALA A 165 19.47 -31.08 -12.65
CA ALA A 165 18.43 -32.09 -12.78
C ALA A 165 18.71 -33.03 -13.96
N THR A 166 19.06 -32.47 -15.13
CA THR A 166 19.41 -33.25 -16.33
C THR A 166 20.67 -34.08 -16.11
N SER A 167 21.67 -33.52 -15.42
CA SER A 167 22.98 -34.18 -15.24
C SER A 167 22.93 -35.42 -14.35
N HIS A 168 22.02 -35.46 -13.37
CA HIS A 168 21.93 -36.56 -12.40
C HIS A 168 20.59 -37.31 -12.40
N GLN A 169 19.72 -37.05 -13.38
CA GLN A 169 18.36 -37.62 -13.46
C GLN A 169 17.58 -37.46 -12.14
N ARG A 170 17.66 -36.28 -11.53
CA ARG A 170 17.00 -35.99 -10.25
C ARG A 170 15.65 -35.33 -10.50
N CYS A 171 14.67 -35.70 -9.68
CA CYS A 171 13.40 -34.99 -9.58
C CYS A 171 13.51 -33.91 -8.50
N PHE A 172 13.10 -32.68 -8.82
CA PHE A 172 13.02 -31.56 -7.90
C PHE A 172 11.57 -31.11 -7.78
N ILE A 173 11.13 -30.83 -6.55
CA ILE A 173 9.83 -30.23 -6.26
C ILE A 173 10.11 -28.81 -5.79
N LEU A 174 9.54 -27.81 -6.49
CA LEU A 174 9.69 -26.40 -6.17
C LEU A 174 8.33 -25.85 -5.71
N GLU A 175 8.25 -25.37 -4.48
CA GLU A 175 7.07 -24.68 -3.97
C GLU A 175 7.24 -23.17 -4.18
N VAL A 176 6.28 -22.54 -4.85
CA VAL A 176 6.28 -21.09 -5.13
C VAL A 176 5.17 -20.37 -4.37
N MET A 177 5.35 -19.07 -4.14
CA MET A 177 4.35 -18.25 -3.48
C MET A 177 3.15 -18.00 -4.42
N GLY A 178 1.94 -18.11 -3.87
CA GLY A 178 0.71 -17.82 -4.61
C GLY A 178 -0.56 -17.74 -3.76
N ARG A 179 -0.45 -17.81 -2.42
CA ARG A 179 -1.58 -17.97 -1.48
C ARG A 179 -2.68 -18.91 -1.99
N HIS A 180 -3.82 -18.35 -2.42
CA HIS A 180 -4.98 -19.07 -2.95
C HIS A 180 -5.19 -18.83 -4.45
N CYS A 181 -4.23 -18.19 -5.13
CA CYS A 181 -4.24 -17.89 -6.55
C CYS A 181 -3.22 -18.78 -7.28
N GLY A 182 -3.71 -19.65 -8.17
CA GLY A 182 -2.87 -20.55 -8.96
C GLY A 182 -2.19 -19.89 -10.17
N ARG A 183 -2.31 -18.58 -10.37
CA ARG A 183 -1.82 -17.92 -11.61
C ARG A 183 -0.29 -17.89 -11.70
N ALA A 184 0.40 -17.86 -10.57
CA ALA A 184 1.85 -18.10 -10.50
C ALA A 184 2.22 -19.57 -10.76
N ASN A 185 1.30 -20.52 -10.50
CA ASN A 185 1.52 -21.96 -10.68
C ASN A 185 1.12 -22.49 -12.07
N SER A 186 0.26 -21.77 -12.79
CA SER A 186 -0.33 -22.25 -14.05
C SER A 186 0.52 -21.97 -15.30
N THR A 187 1.67 -21.31 -15.14
CA THR A 187 2.49 -20.81 -16.25
C THR A 187 3.90 -21.41 -16.29
N VAL A 188 4.14 -22.49 -15.54
CA VAL A 188 5.40 -23.25 -15.57
C VAL A 188 5.12 -24.65 -16.11
#